data_AF-A0A078HZA9-F1
#
_entry.id   AF-A0A078HZA9-F1
#
_cell.length_a   1.000
_cell.length_b   1.000
_cell.length_c   1.000
_cell.angle_alpha   90.00
_cell.angle_beta   90.00
_cell.angle_gamma   90.00
#
_symmetry.space_group_name_H-M   'P 1'
#
loop_
_entity.id
_entity.type
_entity.pdbx_description
1 polymer ?
#
loop_
_entity_poly.entity_id
_entity_poly.type
_entity_poly.pdbx_seq_one_letter_code
_entity_poly.pdbx_strand_id
1 'polypeptide(L)'
;MTEEEVAMEMEAVEAVYGDEAVIVDSYPPHLHLHIKPRTAEISSQQFVEAVVGIQAGPKYPDEPPQISLIESKGLDEQRQKLLMGFVQEKASELSSSLMLVALCEEAVERLTIMNHPDGDCPLCLYPLFPEDGQSNQMPFMKLMSCFHCFHCECIIRWWNWLHTEKEADSQNGNSRSVDKSLGNCPVCRKVVHASDIEHVLGLVGATQSSQHESGLLQGEEGEDPVLQSESENMRRERFEAILKTQEEKGGLVQPKKNISVVPGMYLPPAPSSSNQEEASQSQEQEHKEAESETNSSTSNNRRGRGRGRGGRGHSNVNRRKQNPQDPRKPTKQWVQRS
;
A
#
# COMPACT_ATOMS: atom_id res chain seq x y z
N MET A 1 34.93 -2.98 25.70
CA MET A 1 35.20 -3.41 24.32
C MET A 1 36.02 -2.34 23.62
N THR A 2 36.91 -2.72 22.70
CA THR A 2 37.73 -1.77 21.93
C THR A 2 37.01 -1.37 20.63
N GLU A 3 37.39 -0.23 20.06
CA GLU A 3 36.91 0.22 18.74
C GLU A 3 37.23 -0.80 17.64
N GLU A 4 38.36 -1.50 17.74
CA GLU A 4 38.75 -2.59 16.82
C GLU A 4 37.77 -3.76 16.88
N GLU A 5 37.29 -4.14 18.07
CA GLU A 5 36.28 -5.21 18.22
C GLU A 5 34.95 -4.84 17.57
N VAL A 6 34.53 -3.57 17.69
CA VAL A 6 33.33 -3.05 17.05
C VAL A 6 33.48 -2.97 15.53
N ALA A 7 34.66 -2.58 15.04
CA ALA A 7 34.96 -2.58 13.61
C ALA A 7 34.92 -4.00 13.01
N MET A 8 35.45 -4.99 13.71
CA MET A 8 35.38 -6.40 13.30
C MET A 8 33.92 -6.90 13.24
N GLU A 9 33.07 -6.48 14.17
CA GLU A 9 31.65 -6.81 14.11
C GLU A 9 30.96 -6.17 12.90
N MET A 10 31.26 -4.91 12.60
CA MET A 10 30.71 -4.23 11.44
C MET A 10 31.12 -4.92 10.13
N GLU A 11 32.39 -5.33 10.02
CA GLU A 11 32.87 -6.14 8.88
C GLU A 11 32.12 -7.47 8.77
N ALA A 12 31.79 -8.11 9.91
CA ALA A 12 30.99 -9.32 9.91
C ALA A 12 29.56 -9.08 9.40
N VAL A 13 28.93 -7.94 9.74
CA VAL A 13 27.61 -7.56 9.19
C VAL A 13 27.70 -7.38 7.67
N GLU A 14 28.70 -6.64 7.19
CA GLU A 14 28.90 -6.41 5.75
C GLU A 14 29.17 -7.72 5.00
N ALA A 15 29.94 -8.64 5.59
CA ALA A 15 30.24 -9.94 4.99
C ALA A 15 29.01 -10.85 4.89
N VAL A 16 28.08 -10.77 5.84
CA VAL A 16 26.87 -11.62 5.87
C VAL A 16 25.77 -11.07 4.98
N TYR A 17 25.52 -9.76 5.04
CA TYR A 17 24.37 -9.13 4.37
C TYR A 17 24.74 -8.43 3.07
N GLY A 18 26.02 -8.17 2.80
CA GLY A 18 26.49 -7.53 1.58
C GLY A 18 25.73 -6.24 1.26
N ASP A 19 25.20 -6.16 0.05
CA ASP A 19 24.43 -5.01 -0.44
C ASP A 19 23.13 -4.73 0.36
N GLU A 20 22.66 -5.69 1.17
CA GLU A 20 21.49 -5.49 2.03
C GLU A 20 21.80 -4.69 3.30
N ALA A 21 23.07 -4.56 3.69
CA ALA A 21 23.50 -3.72 4.80
C ALA A 21 24.25 -2.47 4.28
N VAL A 22 23.63 -1.31 4.43
CA VAL A 22 24.24 -0.02 4.06
C VAL A 22 24.83 0.63 5.30
N ILE A 23 26.15 0.65 5.41
CA ILE A 23 26.88 1.32 6.50
C ILE A 23 26.84 2.83 6.25
N VAL A 24 26.27 3.57 7.20
CA VAL A 24 26.20 5.04 7.20
C VAL A 24 27.41 5.62 7.91
N ASP A 25 27.77 5.04 9.05
CA ASP A 25 28.95 5.42 9.83
C ASP A 25 29.57 4.16 10.46
N SER A 26 30.91 4.10 10.46
CA SER A 26 31.65 2.97 11.02
C SER A 26 31.80 3.09 12.54
N TYR A 27 31.91 4.31 13.07
CA TYR A 27 32.02 4.52 14.52
C TYR A 27 31.53 5.92 14.97
N PRO A 28 30.57 5.99 15.91
CA PRO A 28 29.77 4.88 16.44
C PRO A 28 28.98 4.15 15.34
N PRO A 29 28.79 2.83 15.42
CA PRO A 29 28.13 2.05 14.38
C PRO A 29 26.76 2.61 13.97
N HIS A 30 26.59 2.90 12.69
CA HIS A 30 25.29 3.26 12.13
C HIS A 30 25.11 2.56 10.79
N LEU A 31 24.12 1.68 10.70
CA LEU A 31 23.77 0.99 9.47
C LEU A 31 22.27 0.97 9.21
N HIS A 32 21.91 0.84 7.93
CA HIS A 32 20.56 0.56 7.47
C HIS A 32 20.53 -0.84 6.88
N LEU A 33 19.70 -1.71 7.46
CA LEU A 33 19.55 -3.09 7.02
C LEU A 33 18.25 -3.23 6.23
N HIS A 34 18.37 -3.58 4.95
CA HIS A 34 17.25 -3.94 4.11
C HIS A 34 16.92 -5.42 4.33
N ILE A 35 15.81 -5.70 5.00
CA ILE A 35 15.40 -7.04 5.36
C ILE A 35 14.30 -7.57 4.43
N LYS A 36 14.48 -8.82 4.00
CA LYS A 36 13.49 -9.61 3.27
C LYS A 36 13.22 -10.92 4.01
N PRO A 37 11.98 -11.44 3.96
CA PRO A 37 11.66 -12.75 4.52
C PRO A 37 12.41 -13.87 3.79
N ARG A 38 12.83 -14.90 4.52
CA ARG A 38 13.51 -16.08 3.98
C ARG A 38 12.54 -16.95 3.18
N THR A 39 12.47 -16.68 1.88
CA THR A 39 11.54 -17.32 0.93
C THR A 39 12.26 -18.23 -0.07
N ALA A 40 13.49 -18.66 0.23
CA ALA A 40 14.35 -19.41 -0.68
C ALA A 40 14.50 -18.72 -2.06
N GLU A 41 14.63 -17.39 -2.06
CA GLU A 41 14.70 -16.52 -3.24
C GLU A 41 13.45 -16.52 -4.15
N ILE A 42 12.32 -17.01 -3.63
CA ILE A 42 11.04 -17.02 -4.36
C ILE A 42 10.34 -15.67 -4.15
N SER A 43 10.67 -14.71 -5.02
CA SER A 43 10.16 -13.33 -4.97
C SER A 43 8.63 -13.19 -4.90
N SER A 44 7.89 -14.14 -5.48
CA SER A 44 6.42 -14.18 -5.43
C SER A 44 5.85 -14.55 -4.07
N GLN A 45 6.64 -15.18 -3.21
CA GLN A 45 6.30 -15.50 -1.82
C GLN A 45 6.77 -14.41 -0.84
N GLN A 46 7.44 -13.36 -1.31
CA GLN A 46 7.91 -12.25 -0.48
C GLN A 46 6.80 -11.20 -0.31
N PHE A 47 5.96 -11.31 0.70
CA PHE A 47 4.83 -10.39 0.92
C PHE A 47 5.21 -9.10 1.64
N VAL A 48 6.31 -9.13 2.38
CA VAL A 48 6.78 -8.02 3.21
C VAL A 48 8.23 -7.68 2.91
N GLU A 49 8.60 -6.42 3.16
CA GLU A 49 9.99 -5.95 3.19
C GLU A 49 10.09 -4.73 4.10
N ALA A 50 11.27 -4.51 4.68
CA ALA A 50 11.50 -3.35 5.54
C ALA A 50 12.96 -2.91 5.51
N VAL A 51 13.20 -1.66 5.87
CA VAL A 51 14.53 -1.11 6.12
C VAL A 51 14.60 -0.72 7.59
N VAL A 52 15.45 -1.40 8.35
CA VAL A 52 15.67 -1.19 9.78
C VAL A 52 16.94 -0.36 9.97
N GLY A 53 16.84 0.77 10.66
CA GLY A 53 17.98 1.56 11.07
C GLY A 53 18.49 1.11 12.44
N ILE A 54 19.77 0.76 12.52
CA ILE A 54 20.47 0.41 13.75
C ILE A 54 21.54 1.48 13.98
N GLN A 55 21.38 2.28 15.03
CA GLN A 55 22.27 3.39 15.35
C GLN A 55 22.80 3.26 16.77
N ALA A 56 24.07 2.90 16.89
CA ALA A 56 24.78 2.80 18.15
C ALA A 56 25.27 4.16 18.64
N GLY A 57 25.36 4.31 19.97
CA GLY A 57 26.03 5.43 20.61
C GLY A 57 27.49 5.14 20.91
N PRO A 58 28.26 6.13 21.39
CA PRO A 58 29.66 5.96 21.75
C PRO A 58 29.89 5.03 22.96
N LYS A 59 28.83 4.66 23.70
CA LYS A 59 28.88 3.69 24.81
C LYS A 59 28.51 2.27 24.39
N TYR A 60 28.39 2.01 23.09
CA TYR A 60 28.15 0.67 22.60
C TYR A 60 29.34 -0.24 22.92
N PRO A 61 29.11 -1.51 23.33
CA PRO A 61 27.81 -2.19 23.46
C PRO A 61 27.17 -2.15 24.85
N ASP A 62 27.75 -1.44 25.81
CA ASP A 62 27.17 -1.32 27.16
C ASP A 62 25.79 -0.63 27.11
N GLU A 63 25.64 0.36 26.20
CA GLU A 63 24.36 0.96 25.83
C GLU A 63 23.88 0.37 24.50
N PRO A 64 22.66 -0.21 24.44
CA PRO A 64 22.14 -0.81 23.21
C PRO A 64 21.90 0.25 22.13
N PRO A 65 21.98 -0.13 20.85
CA PRO A 65 21.73 0.79 19.75
C PRO A 65 20.25 1.18 19.68
N GLN A 66 19.99 2.38 19.19
CA GLN A 66 18.66 2.82 18.84
C GLN A 66 18.20 2.10 17.57
N ILE A 67 17.09 1.37 17.68
CA ILE A 67 16.47 0.67 16.55
C ILE A 67 15.30 1.52 16.05
N SER A 68 15.25 1.77 14.75
CA SER A 68 14.16 2.50 14.08
C SER A 68 13.71 1.82 12.79
N LEU A 69 12.46 2.06 12.38
CA LEU A 69 11.94 1.61 11.09
C LEU A 69 11.99 2.78 10.09
N ILE A 70 12.72 2.61 8.99
CA ILE A 70 12.92 3.66 7.97
C ILE A 70 11.85 3.54 6.87
N GLU A 71 11.70 2.35 6.31
CA GLU A 71 10.69 2.03 5.30
C GLU A 71 10.10 0.64 5.58
N SER A 72 8.84 0.43 5.23
CA SER A 72 8.24 -0.90 5.19
C SER A 72 7.21 -1.01 4.08
N LYS A 73 7.06 -2.22 3.51
CA LYS A 73 6.00 -2.60 2.59
C LYS A 73 5.35 -3.89 3.07
N GLY A 74 4.02 -3.96 2.98
CA GLY A 74 3.24 -5.14 3.36
C GLY A 74 3.03 -5.36 4.86
N LEU A 75 3.58 -4.48 5.72
CA LEU A 75 3.37 -4.51 7.18
C LEU A 75 2.40 -3.39 7.61
N ASP A 76 1.37 -3.74 8.39
CA ASP A 76 0.55 -2.76 9.09
C ASP A 76 1.26 -2.13 10.29
N GLU A 77 0.67 -1.07 10.84
CA GLU A 77 1.25 -0.32 11.96
C GLU A 77 1.45 -1.17 13.23
N GLN A 78 0.59 -2.16 13.49
CA GLN A 78 0.74 -3.05 14.64
C GLN A 78 1.90 -4.02 14.43
N ARG A 79 2.01 -4.66 13.26
CA ARG A 79 3.16 -5.52 12.93
C ARG A 79 4.47 -4.76 12.83
N GLN A 80 4.47 -3.52 12.36
CA GLN A 80 5.64 -2.64 12.42
C GLN A 80 6.10 -2.42 13.87
N LYS A 81 5.18 -2.11 14.79
CA LYS A 81 5.50 -1.95 16.22
C LYS A 81 6.02 -3.25 16.84
N LEU A 82 5.42 -4.39 16.48
CA LEU A 82 5.86 -5.70 16.95
C LEU A 82 7.28 -6.03 16.50
N LEU A 83 7.59 -5.86 15.20
CA LEU A 83 8.92 -6.05 14.65
C LEU A 83 9.96 -5.23 15.42
N MET A 84 9.68 -3.94 15.59
CA MET A 84 10.56 -3.04 16.30
C MET A 84 10.71 -3.41 17.77
N GLY A 85 9.62 -3.83 18.42
CA GLY A 85 9.63 -4.30 19.80
C GLY A 85 10.53 -5.51 20.00
N PHE A 86 10.43 -6.52 19.14
CA PHE A 86 11.27 -7.73 19.24
C PHE A 86 12.76 -7.42 19.08
N VAL A 87 13.14 -6.58 18.10
CA VAL A 87 14.55 -6.23 17.88
C VAL A 87 15.09 -5.38 19.04
N GLN A 88 14.28 -4.47 19.61
CA GLN A 88 14.66 -3.67 20.78
C GLN A 88 14.77 -4.52 22.05
N GLU A 89 13.87 -5.49 22.25
CA GLU A 89 13.95 -6.47 23.32
C GLU A 89 15.25 -7.28 23.20
N LYS A 90 15.56 -7.76 21.99
CA LYS A 90 16.81 -8.48 21.72
C LYS A 90 18.06 -7.66 22.02
N ALA A 91 18.05 -6.37 21.66
CA ALA A 91 19.15 -5.46 21.98
C ALA A 91 19.33 -5.30 23.49
N SER A 92 18.21 -5.23 24.23
CA SER A 92 18.21 -5.12 25.69
C SER A 92 18.76 -6.40 26.34
N GLU A 93 18.37 -7.58 25.86
CA GLU A 93 18.88 -8.88 26.33
C GLU A 93 20.39 -9.03 26.15
N LEU A 94 20.93 -8.50 25.05
CA LEU A 94 22.34 -8.61 24.67
C LEU A 94 23.19 -7.44 25.18
N SER A 95 22.65 -6.55 26.01
CA SER A 95 23.38 -5.40 26.56
C SER A 95 24.74 -5.81 27.14
N SER A 96 25.77 -5.01 26.90
CA SER A 96 27.18 -5.30 27.25
C SER A 96 27.86 -6.38 26.39
N SER A 97 27.27 -6.78 25.25
CA SER A 97 27.89 -7.66 24.26
C SER A 97 27.72 -7.15 22.83
N LEU A 98 28.67 -7.46 21.95
CA LEU A 98 28.53 -7.23 20.50
C LEU A 98 27.26 -7.95 20.02
N MET A 99 26.39 -7.20 19.34
CA MET A 99 25.02 -7.63 19.03
C MET A 99 24.53 -7.25 17.62
N LEU A 100 25.27 -6.46 16.83
CA LEU A 100 24.80 -5.98 15.53
C LEU A 100 24.36 -7.13 14.61
N VAL A 101 25.17 -8.19 14.50
CA VAL A 101 24.81 -9.36 13.67
C VAL A 101 23.56 -10.07 14.22
N ALA A 102 23.47 -10.23 15.54
CA ALA A 102 22.32 -10.86 16.18
C ALA A 102 21.02 -10.06 15.99
N LEU A 103 21.10 -8.73 16.01
CA LEU A 103 19.96 -7.85 15.75
C LEU A 103 19.51 -7.93 14.28
N CYS A 104 20.46 -8.02 13.35
CA CYS A 104 20.14 -8.22 11.94
C CYS A 104 19.41 -9.55 11.73
N GLU A 105 19.90 -10.62 12.36
CA GLU A 105 19.29 -11.95 12.28
C GLU A 105 17.88 -11.97 12.88
N GLU A 106 17.71 -11.39 14.08
CA GLU A 106 16.41 -11.30 14.74
C GLU A 106 15.39 -10.53 13.87
N ALA A 107 15.81 -9.42 13.25
CA ALA A 107 14.94 -8.65 12.37
C ALA A 107 14.47 -9.47 11.16
N VAL A 108 15.37 -10.21 10.52
CA VAL A 108 15.05 -11.09 9.37
C VAL A 108 14.15 -12.25 9.79
N GLU A 109 14.41 -12.88 10.94
CA GLU A 109 13.61 -14.00 11.44
C GLU A 109 12.19 -13.55 11.76
N ARG A 110 12.02 -12.45 12.50
CA ARG A 110 10.70 -11.90 12.82
C ARG A 110 9.93 -11.51 11.58
N LEU A 111 10.59 -10.85 10.62
CA LEU A 111 9.96 -10.49 9.35
C LEU A 111 9.52 -11.74 8.57
N THR A 112 10.30 -12.82 8.60
CA THR A 112 9.96 -14.09 7.96
C THR A 112 8.69 -14.70 8.55
N ILE A 113 8.51 -14.65 9.87
CA ILE A 113 7.29 -15.12 10.55
C ILE A 113 6.07 -14.28 10.14
N MET A 114 6.26 -12.96 9.97
CA MET A 114 5.21 -12.02 9.56
C MET A 114 4.98 -11.96 8.04
N ASN A 115 5.54 -12.89 7.26
CA ASN A 115 5.48 -12.90 5.80
C ASN A 115 4.13 -13.37 5.25
N HIS A 116 3.09 -12.59 5.51
CA HIS A 116 1.76 -12.76 4.95
C HIS A 116 1.19 -11.39 4.58
N PRO A 117 0.27 -11.33 3.61
CA PRO A 117 -0.38 -10.08 3.25
C PRO A 117 -1.13 -9.50 4.44
N ASP A 118 -1.21 -8.16 4.44
CA ASP A 118 -2.05 -7.42 5.37
C ASP A 118 -3.48 -7.24 4.86
N GLY A 119 -4.42 -7.23 5.80
CA GLY A 119 -5.78 -6.71 5.59
C GLY A 119 -6.65 -7.51 4.63
N ASP A 120 -7.65 -6.81 4.09
CA ASP A 120 -8.68 -7.40 3.24
C ASP A 120 -8.31 -7.34 1.76
N CYS A 121 -8.77 -8.34 1.00
CA CYS A 121 -8.65 -8.37 -0.44
C CYS A 121 -9.41 -7.18 -1.05
N PRO A 122 -8.78 -6.32 -1.87
CA PRO A 122 -9.44 -5.14 -2.41
C PRO A 122 -10.63 -5.42 -3.34
N LEU A 123 -10.80 -6.67 -3.79
CA LEU A 123 -11.84 -7.08 -4.72
C LEU A 123 -13.09 -7.62 -4.01
N CYS A 124 -12.93 -8.47 -2.98
CA CYS A 124 -14.05 -9.07 -2.26
C CYS A 124 -14.25 -8.51 -0.84
N LEU A 125 -13.27 -7.74 -0.32
CA LEU A 125 -13.26 -7.18 1.03
C LEU A 125 -13.28 -8.23 2.15
N TYR A 126 -12.81 -9.44 1.87
CA TYR A 126 -12.56 -10.47 2.88
C TYR A 126 -11.07 -10.57 3.23
N PRO A 127 -10.73 -11.01 4.45
CA PRO A 127 -9.33 -11.11 4.89
C PRO A 127 -8.47 -11.92 3.91
N LEU A 128 -7.30 -11.39 3.55
CA LEU A 128 -6.31 -12.11 2.75
C LEU A 128 -5.65 -13.23 3.57
N PHE A 129 -5.44 -12.98 4.85
CA PHE A 129 -4.87 -13.93 5.80
C PHE A 129 -5.75 -13.98 7.06
N PRO A 130 -6.57 -15.02 7.25
CA PRO A 130 -7.40 -15.15 8.44
C PRO A 130 -6.56 -15.57 9.65
N GLU A 131 -6.59 -14.79 10.73
CA GLU A 131 -5.86 -15.05 11.98
C GLU A 131 -6.36 -16.33 12.70
N ASP A 132 -7.62 -16.69 12.49
CA ASP A 132 -8.32 -17.68 13.31
C ASP A 132 -8.04 -19.15 12.93
N GLY A 133 -7.27 -19.41 11.86
CA GLY A 133 -6.88 -20.74 11.40
C GLY A 133 -8.02 -21.71 11.01
N GLN A 134 -9.28 -21.27 11.11
CA GLN A 134 -10.49 -22.11 11.00
C GLN A 134 -11.31 -21.85 9.73
N SER A 135 -10.99 -20.80 8.97
CA SER A 135 -11.59 -20.57 7.66
C SER A 135 -10.76 -21.24 6.57
N ASN A 136 -11.41 -21.78 5.55
CA ASN A 136 -10.75 -22.27 4.33
C ASN A 136 -9.86 -21.16 3.78
N GLN A 137 -8.55 -21.23 4.04
CA GLN A 137 -7.60 -20.23 3.58
C GLN A 137 -7.63 -20.22 2.05
N MET A 138 -8.22 -19.17 1.48
CA MET A 138 -8.17 -18.98 0.05
C MET A 138 -6.73 -18.64 -0.33
N PRO A 139 -6.18 -19.26 -1.39
CA PRO A 139 -4.84 -18.91 -1.85
C PRO A 139 -4.83 -17.43 -2.25
N PHE A 140 -3.80 -16.71 -1.85
CA PHE A 140 -3.57 -15.32 -2.20
C PHE A 140 -2.28 -15.16 -2.97
N MET A 141 -2.16 -14.05 -3.66
CA MET A 141 -0.99 -13.70 -4.45
C MET A 141 -0.70 -12.21 -4.35
N LYS A 142 0.57 -11.86 -4.59
CA LYS A 142 1.08 -10.49 -4.62
C LYS A 142 1.44 -10.11 -6.04
N LEU A 143 1.01 -8.95 -6.51
CA LEU A 143 1.53 -8.38 -7.74
C LEU A 143 2.98 -7.92 -7.55
N MET A 144 3.89 -8.50 -8.32
CA MET A 144 5.32 -8.22 -8.30
C MET A 144 5.65 -6.75 -8.60
N SER A 145 4.81 -6.05 -9.36
CA SER A 145 5.02 -4.63 -9.68
C SER A 145 4.69 -3.66 -8.53
N CYS A 146 3.87 -4.09 -7.55
CA CYS A 146 3.27 -3.14 -6.60
C CYS A 146 2.94 -3.65 -5.20
N PHE A 147 3.30 -4.89 -4.82
CA PHE A 147 3.04 -5.50 -3.50
C PHE A 147 1.56 -5.61 -3.09
N HIS A 148 0.61 -5.15 -3.91
CA HIS A 148 -0.81 -5.34 -3.64
C HIS A 148 -1.17 -6.82 -3.76
N CYS A 149 -1.89 -7.30 -2.76
CA CYS A 149 -2.27 -8.69 -2.63
C CYS A 149 -3.76 -8.89 -2.87
N PHE A 150 -4.11 -10.05 -3.41
CA PHE A 150 -5.47 -10.44 -3.76
C PHE A 150 -5.64 -11.94 -3.52
N HIS A 151 -6.87 -12.40 -3.25
CA HIS A 151 -7.16 -13.82 -3.43
C HIS A 151 -6.98 -14.20 -4.89
N CYS A 152 -6.38 -15.36 -5.14
CA CYS A 152 -6.08 -15.85 -6.49
C CYS A 152 -7.35 -15.95 -7.35
N GLU A 153 -8.47 -16.40 -6.76
CA GLU A 153 -9.74 -16.49 -7.47
C GLU A 153 -10.31 -15.11 -7.83
N CYS A 154 -10.25 -14.15 -6.89
CA CYS A 154 -10.76 -12.81 -7.12
C CYS A 154 -10.04 -12.13 -8.28
N ILE A 155 -8.71 -12.28 -8.29
CA ILE A 155 -7.88 -11.61 -9.28
C ILE A 155 -8.01 -12.26 -10.66
N ILE A 156 -8.11 -13.59 -10.75
CA ILE A 156 -8.40 -14.30 -12.02
C ILE A 156 -9.75 -13.86 -12.60
N ARG A 157 -10.81 -13.81 -11.79
CA ARG A 157 -12.14 -13.37 -12.25
C ARG A 157 -12.09 -11.97 -12.84
N TRP A 158 -11.40 -11.06 -12.16
CA TRP A 158 -11.21 -9.70 -12.65
C TRP A 158 -10.43 -9.67 -13.99
N TRP A 159 -9.40 -10.49 -14.13
CA TRP A 159 -8.63 -10.62 -15.38
C TRP A 159 -9.48 -11.15 -16.53
N ASN A 160 -10.23 -12.22 -16.29
CA ASN A 160 -11.11 -12.82 -17.29
C ASN A 160 -12.17 -11.81 -17.76
N TRP A 161 -12.75 -11.06 -16.83
CA TRP A 161 -13.69 -9.97 -17.14
C TRP A 161 -13.07 -8.90 -18.05
N LEU A 162 -11.85 -8.43 -17.75
CA LEU A 162 -11.13 -7.47 -18.61
C LEU A 162 -10.90 -7.98 -20.03
N HIS A 163 -10.63 -9.28 -20.18
CA HIS A 163 -10.46 -9.89 -21.49
C HIS A 163 -11.78 -9.94 -22.26
N THR A 164 -12.88 -10.31 -21.59
CA THR A 164 -14.21 -10.34 -22.23
C THR A 164 -14.69 -8.96 -22.69
N GLU A 165 -14.42 -7.88 -21.94
CA GLU A 165 -14.75 -6.52 -22.38
C GLU A 165 -13.95 -6.11 -23.62
N LYS A 166 -12.66 -6.43 -23.68
CA LYS A 166 -11.82 -6.10 -24.84
C LYS A 166 -12.25 -6.84 -26.11
N GLU A 167 -12.72 -8.08 -25.98
CA GLU A 167 -13.26 -8.84 -27.11
C GLU A 167 -14.58 -8.26 -27.61
N ALA A 168 -15.46 -7.82 -26.70
CA ALA A 168 -16.70 -7.12 -27.05
C ALA A 168 -16.43 -5.77 -27.77
N ASP A 169 -15.45 -5.00 -27.30
CA ASP A 169 -15.05 -3.72 -27.93
C ASP A 169 -14.37 -3.91 -29.30
N SER A 170 -13.62 -5.00 -29.47
CA SER A 170 -12.93 -5.32 -30.74
C SER A 170 -13.91 -5.73 -31.84
N GLN A 171 -15.04 -6.37 -31.47
CA GLN A 171 -16.13 -6.64 -32.41
C GLN A 171 -16.86 -5.36 -32.89
N ASN A 172 -16.70 -4.24 -32.17
CA ASN A 172 -17.31 -2.95 -32.49
C ASN A 172 -16.40 -2.00 -33.29
N GLY A 173 -15.29 -2.50 -33.86
CA GLY A 173 -14.58 -1.86 -34.97
C GLY A 173 -13.45 -0.88 -34.63
N ASN A 174 -13.09 -0.68 -33.35
CA ASN A 174 -12.01 0.24 -32.99
C ASN A 174 -10.70 -0.51 -32.70
N SER A 175 -10.04 -0.98 -33.76
CA SER A 175 -8.75 -1.67 -33.66
C SER A 175 -7.63 -0.69 -33.28
N ARG A 176 -7.27 -0.67 -32.00
CA ARG A 176 -5.93 -0.29 -31.55
C ARG A 176 -5.19 -1.56 -31.14
N SER A 177 -3.91 -1.63 -31.51
CA SER A 177 -3.05 -2.80 -31.44
C SER A 177 -3.36 -3.76 -30.30
N VAL A 178 -3.43 -5.05 -30.62
CA VAL A 178 -3.56 -6.19 -29.70
C VAL A 178 -2.30 -6.31 -28.86
N ASP A 179 -2.04 -5.29 -28.04
CA ASP A 179 -1.19 -5.48 -26.88
C ASP A 179 -2.06 -6.23 -25.90
N LYS A 180 -1.65 -7.45 -25.55
CA LYS A 180 -2.24 -8.24 -24.47
C LYS A 180 -1.91 -7.56 -23.14
N SER A 181 -2.24 -6.27 -23.01
CA SER A 181 -1.98 -5.50 -21.82
C SER A 181 -2.75 -6.20 -20.71
N LEU A 182 -1.96 -6.71 -19.76
CA LEU A 182 -2.34 -7.60 -18.67
C LEU A 182 -3.19 -6.85 -17.63
N GLY A 183 -3.90 -5.81 -18.04
CA GLY A 183 -4.54 -4.86 -17.16
C GLY A 183 -3.54 -4.08 -16.31
N ASN A 184 -4.13 -3.23 -15.47
CA ASN A 184 -3.43 -2.43 -14.50
C ASN A 184 -3.92 -2.85 -13.12
N CYS A 185 -3.04 -2.90 -12.12
CA CYS A 185 -3.43 -3.21 -10.74
C CYS A 185 -4.69 -2.42 -10.33
N PRO A 186 -5.76 -3.08 -9.83
CA PRO A 186 -6.99 -2.42 -9.42
C PRO A 186 -6.80 -1.34 -8.35
N VAL A 187 -5.73 -1.44 -7.56
CA VAL A 187 -5.44 -0.53 -6.45
C VAL A 187 -4.61 0.67 -6.91
N CYS A 188 -3.47 0.44 -7.56
CA CYS A 188 -2.50 1.50 -7.86
C CYS A 188 -2.29 1.78 -9.35
N ARG A 189 -2.99 1.08 -10.23
CA ARG A 189 -2.93 1.21 -11.69
C ARG A 189 -1.56 0.97 -12.33
N LYS A 190 -0.57 0.44 -11.60
CA LYS A 190 0.68 -0.05 -12.19
C LYS A 190 0.39 -1.19 -13.16
N VAL A 191 1.16 -1.28 -14.24
CA VAL A 191 1.07 -2.38 -15.21
C VAL A 191 1.38 -3.69 -14.50
N VAL A 192 0.63 -4.73 -14.83
CA VAL A 192 0.88 -6.08 -14.32
C VAL A 192 1.84 -6.80 -15.26
N HIS A 193 2.73 -7.63 -14.72
CA HIS A 193 3.69 -8.41 -15.52
C HIS A 193 3.15 -9.79 -15.89
N ALA A 194 3.66 -10.37 -16.98
CA ALA A 194 3.26 -11.72 -17.42
C ALA A 194 3.56 -12.78 -16.35
N SER A 195 4.67 -12.59 -15.62
CA SER A 195 5.07 -13.43 -14.49
C SER A 195 4.04 -13.45 -13.35
N ASP A 196 3.29 -12.36 -13.14
CA ASP A 196 2.22 -12.33 -12.14
C ASP A 196 1.10 -13.30 -12.51
N ILE A 197 0.73 -13.36 -13.80
CA ILE A 197 -0.34 -14.24 -14.28
C ILE A 197 0.11 -15.70 -14.29
N GLU A 198 1.32 -15.98 -14.77
CA GLU A 198 1.87 -17.34 -14.78
C GLU A 198 1.91 -17.92 -13.37
N HIS A 199 2.30 -17.11 -12.38
CA HIS A 199 2.27 -17.49 -10.98
C HIS A 199 0.84 -17.86 -10.52
N VAL A 200 -0.13 -17.00 -10.80
CA VAL A 200 -1.54 -17.21 -10.40
C VAL A 200 -2.14 -18.44 -11.05
N LEU A 201 -1.94 -18.62 -12.36
CA LEU A 201 -2.41 -19.79 -13.10
C LEU A 201 -1.77 -21.08 -12.58
N GLY A 202 -0.50 -21.03 -12.17
CA GLY A 202 0.18 -22.15 -11.51
C GLY A 202 -0.45 -22.51 -10.16
N LEU A 203 -0.76 -21.52 -9.32
CA LEU A 203 -1.42 -21.73 -8.03
C LEU A 203 -2.84 -22.31 -8.21
N VAL A 204 -3.62 -21.73 -9.13
CA VAL A 204 -5.02 -22.11 -9.30
C VAL A 204 -5.18 -23.42 -10.07
N GLY A 205 -4.32 -23.70 -11.05
CA GLY A 205 -4.27 -24.99 -11.74
C GLY A 205 -3.91 -26.15 -10.80
N ALA A 206 -3.11 -25.89 -9.76
CA ALA A 206 -2.83 -26.87 -8.71
C ALA A 206 -4.06 -27.12 -7.81
N THR A 207 -4.84 -26.08 -7.48
CA THR A 207 -6.06 -26.21 -6.65
C THR A 207 -7.28 -26.75 -7.38
N GLN A 208 -7.40 -26.53 -8.69
CA GLN A 208 -8.50 -27.11 -9.49
C GLN A 208 -8.35 -28.63 -9.66
N SER A 209 -7.13 -29.16 -9.58
CA SER A 209 -6.89 -30.62 -9.60
C SER A 209 -7.41 -31.34 -8.34
N SER A 210 -7.70 -30.61 -7.25
CA SER A 210 -8.19 -31.18 -5.99
C SER A 210 -9.67 -30.88 -5.69
N GLN A 211 -10.36 -30.09 -6.51
CA GLN A 211 -11.76 -29.67 -6.25
C GLN A 211 -12.75 -30.00 -7.38
N HIS A 212 -12.37 -30.86 -8.33
CA HIS A 212 -13.20 -31.17 -9.51
C HIS A 212 -14.40 -32.11 -9.24
N GLU A 213 -14.97 -32.12 -8.03
CA GLU A 213 -16.15 -32.92 -7.66
C GLU A 213 -17.34 -32.12 -7.11
N SER A 214 -17.53 -30.86 -7.54
CA SER A 214 -18.81 -30.18 -7.35
C SER A 214 -19.21 -29.33 -8.56
N GLY A 215 -19.70 -30.02 -9.59
CA GLY A 215 -20.89 -29.65 -10.37
C GLY A 215 -20.95 -28.26 -10.99
N LEU A 216 -20.24 -28.07 -12.10
CA LEU A 216 -20.66 -27.12 -13.14
C LEU A 216 -21.91 -27.69 -13.84
N LEU A 217 -23.04 -26.99 -13.74
CA LEU A 217 -24.10 -27.07 -14.75
C LEU A 217 -24.41 -25.67 -15.28
N GLN A 218 -24.59 -25.63 -16.59
CA GLN A 218 -24.74 -24.49 -17.46
C GLN A 218 -26.09 -23.78 -17.26
N GLY A 219 -26.04 -22.46 -17.38
CA GLY A 219 -26.97 -21.62 -18.13
C GLY A 219 -28.47 -21.77 -17.89
N GLU A 220 -29.02 -20.87 -17.07
CA GLU A 220 -30.36 -20.28 -17.25
C GLU A 220 -30.30 -18.83 -16.77
N GLU A 221 -31.17 -17.95 -17.27
CA GLU A 221 -31.32 -16.53 -16.91
C GLU A 221 -31.85 -16.37 -15.46
N GLY A 222 -31.13 -16.93 -14.49
CA GLY A 222 -31.34 -16.82 -13.06
C GLY A 222 -30.19 -16.08 -12.43
N GLU A 223 -30.50 -15.20 -11.48
CA GLU A 223 -29.55 -14.36 -10.75
C GLU A 223 -28.32 -15.16 -10.29
N ASP A 224 -27.14 -14.58 -10.49
CA ASP A 224 -25.84 -15.19 -10.23
C ASP A 224 -25.83 -15.84 -8.82
N PRO A 225 -25.62 -17.16 -8.70
CA PRO A 225 -25.71 -17.90 -7.44
C PRO A 225 -24.75 -17.36 -6.36
N VAL A 226 -23.70 -16.62 -6.74
CA VAL A 226 -22.82 -15.92 -5.80
C VAL A 226 -23.58 -14.82 -5.05
N LEU A 227 -24.46 -14.08 -5.73
CA LEU A 227 -25.23 -12.96 -5.19
C LEU A 227 -26.27 -13.39 -4.14
N GLN A 228 -26.62 -14.66 -4.12
CA GLN A 228 -27.58 -15.25 -3.19
C GLN A 228 -26.90 -16.03 -2.04
N SER A 229 -25.57 -16.08 -2.02
CA SER A 229 -24.84 -16.79 -0.97
C SER A 229 -25.07 -16.15 0.41
N GLU A 230 -25.07 -16.96 1.48
CA GLU A 230 -25.25 -16.46 2.85
C GLU A 230 -24.20 -15.40 3.23
N SER A 231 -22.97 -15.55 2.70
CA SER A 231 -21.89 -14.60 2.91
C SER A 231 -22.15 -13.26 2.20
N GLU A 232 -22.74 -13.26 1.00
CA GLU A 232 -23.14 -12.03 0.31
C GLU A 232 -24.33 -11.34 0.98
N ASN A 233 -25.32 -12.12 1.46
CA ASN A 233 -26.44 -11.57 2.22
C ASN A 233 -25.96 -10.90 3.51
N MET A 234 -25.10 -11.57 4.28
CA MET A 234 -24.51 -11.00 5.49
C MET A 234 -23.69 -9.73 5.20
N ARG A 235 -22.98 -9.70 4.06
CA ARG A 235 -22.26 -8.50 3.62
C ARG A 235 -23.25 -7.34 3.35
N ARG A 236 -24.34 -7.58 2.62
CA ARG A 236 -25.37 -6.57 2.32
C ARG A 236 -26.02 -6.01 3.59
N GLU A 237 -26.38 -6.88 4.53
CA GLU A 237 -26.96 -6.48 5.82
C GLU A 237 -26.01 -5.58 6.62
N ARG A 238 -24.72 -5.90 6.65
CA ARG A 238 -23.71 -5.05 7.31
C ARG A 238 -23.61 -3.67 6.66
N PHE A 239 -23.61 -3.60 5.32
CA PHE A 239 -23.60 -2.33 4.60
C PHE A 239 -24.86 -1.50 4.86
N GLU A 240 -26.02 -2.15 4.87
CA GLU A 240 -27.30 -1.50 5.18
C GLU A 240 -27.32 -0.93 6.60
N ALA A 241 -26.82 -1.68 7.58
CA ALA A 241 -26.71 -1.22 8.97
C ALA A 241 -25.77 0.00 9.10
N ILE A 242 -24.64 0.01 8.40
CA ILE A 242 -23.72 1.16 8.36
C ILE A 242 -24.38 2.37 7.71
N LEU A 243 -25.07 2.16 6.58
CA LEU A 243 -25.77 3.23 5.85
C LEU A 243 -26.83 3.90 6.74
N LYS A 244 -27.69 3.09 7.39
CA LYS A 244 -28.71 3.58 8.32
C LYS A 244 -28.09 4.37 9.49
N THR A 245 -26.98 3.87 10.05
CA THR A 245 -26.25 4.58 11.11
C THR A 245 -25.72 5.94 10.63
N GLN A 246 -25.29 6.05 9.37
CA GLN A 246 -24.85 7.32 8.79
C GLN A 246 -26.02 8.28 8.58
N GLU A 247 -27.16 7.80 8.09
CA GLU A 247 -28.38 8.59 7.93
C GLU A 247 -28.88 9.14 9.28
N GLU A 248 -28.95 8.30 10.31
CA GLU A 248 -29.34 8.70 11.67
C GLU A 248 -28.40 9.77 12.27
N LYS A 249 -27.12 9.74 11.92
CA LYS A 249 -26.12 10.72 12.34
C LYS A 249 -26.08 11.98 11.47
N GLY A 250 -27.00 12.13 10.52
CA GLY A 250 -27.06 13.27 9.60
C GLY A 250 -25.92 13.29 8.58
N GLY A 251 -25.42 12.11 8.19
CA GLY A 251 -24.43 11.94 7.13
C GLY A 251 -24.93 12.49 5.79
N LEU A 252 -24.01 12.96 4.95
CA LEU A 252 -24.31 13.47 3.60
C LEU A 252 -24.60 12.32 2.62
N VAL A 253 -25.69 11.59 2.85
CA VAL A 253 -26.18 10.53 1.95
C VAL A 253 -27.07 11.19 0.90
N GLN A 254 -26.54 11.38 -0.32
CA GLN A 254 -27.36 11.88 -1.42
C GLN A 254 -28.31 10.77 -1.87
N PRO A 255 -29.60 11.06 -2.09
CA PRO A 255 -30.51 10.12 -2.73
C PRO A 255 -29.93 9.68 -4.08
N LYS A 256 -30.04 8.39 -4.42
CA LYS A 256 -29.64 7.87 -5.73
C LYS A 256 -30.33 8.67 -6.82
N LYS A 257 -29.61 9.58 -7.46
CA LYS A 257 -30.01 10.13 -8.77
C LYS A 257 -29.77 9.02 -9.78
N ASN A 258 -30.76 8.74 -10.63
CA ASN A 258 -30.54 7.87 -11.79
C ASN A 258 -29.58 8.59 -12.74
N ILE A 259 -28.28 8.37 -12.57
CA ILE A 259 -27.26 8.88 -13.47
C ILE A 259 -27.20 7.88 -14.62
N SER A 260 -27.81 8.24 -15.75
CA SER A 260 -27.53 7.58 -17.03
C SER A 260 -26.11 7.98 -17.43
N VAL A 261 -25.14 7.13 -17.11
CA VAL A 261 -23.75 7.34 -17.53
C VAL A 261 -23.64 6.86 -18.97
N VAL A 262 -23.77 7.79 -19.92
CA VAL A 262 -23.44 7.53 -21.32
C VAL A 262 -21.93 7.72 -21.48
N PRO A 263 -21.19 6.84 -22.17
CA PRO A 263 -19.76 7.02 -22.39
C PRO A 263 -19.47 8.37 -23.06
N GLY A 264 -18.73 9.26 -22.38
CA GLY A 264 -18.28 10.55 -22.93
C GLY A 264 -18.78 11.83 -22.24
N MET A 265 -19.36 11.79 -21.04
CA MET A 265 -19.77 13.02 -20.34
C MET A 265 -18.59 13.78 -19.72
N TYR A 266 -18.19 14.87 -20.38
CA TYR A 266 -17.41 15.95 -19.77
C TYR A 266 -18.28 16.70 -18.75
N LEU A 267 -17.68 17.10 -17.63
CA LEU A 267 -18.31 18.02 -16.68
C LEU A 267 -18.67 19.33 -17.41
N PRO A 268 -19.92 19.81 -17.36
CA PRO A 268 -20.25 21.11 -17.90
C PRO A 268 -19.48 22.19 -17.12
N PRO A 269 -18.91 23.21 -17.80
CA PRO A 269 -18.23 24.29 -17.12
C PRO A 269 -19.23 25.05 -16.23
N ALA A 270 -18.78 25.41 -15.03
CA ALA A 270 -19.60 26.17 -14.07
C ALA A 270 -20.12 27.46 -14.72
N PRO A 271 -21.39 27.84 -14.49
CA PRO A 271 -21.92 29.08 -15.03
C PRO A 271 -21.12 30.26 -14.47
N SER A 272 -20.52 31.02 -15.38
CA SER A 272 -19.92 32.32 -15.10
C SER A 272 -20.97 33.24 -14.51
N SER A 273 -20.77 33.68 -13.27
CA SER A 273 -21.55 34.73 -12.61
C SER A 273 -21.42 36.03 -13.38
N SER A 274 -22.40 36.34 -14.21
CA SER A 274 -22.60 37.67 -14.78
C SER A 274 -23.19 38.58 -13.70
N ASN A 275 -22.41 39.59 -13.30
CA ASN A 275 -22.88 40.75 -12.56
C ASN A 275 -24.00 41.42 -13.35
N GLN A 276 -25.16 41.62 -12.72
CA GLN A 276 -26.04 42.74 -13.02
C GLN A 276 -26.38 43.43 -11.71
N GLU A 277 -25.91 44.68 -11.62
CA GLU A 277 -26.37 45.68 -10.68
C GLU A 277 -27.83 46.00 -11.00
N GLU A 278 -28.69 45.95 -10.00
CA GLU A 278 -29.85 46.84 -9.95
C GLU A 278 -30.06 47.29 -8.52
N ALA A 279 -29.81 48.58 -8.31
CA ALA A 279 -30.07 49.30 -7.09
C ALA A 279 -31.57 49.60 -6.99
N SER A 280 -32.17 49.36 -5.83
CA SER A 280 -33.29 50.15 -5.33
C SER A 280 -33.31 50.10 -3.80
N GLN A 281 -33.24 51.29 -3.24
CA GLN A 281 -33.20 51.64 -1.82
C GLN A 281 -34.48 51.19 -1.11
N SER A 282 -34.39 50.81 0.17
CA SER A 282 -34.88 51.65 1.28
C SER A 282 -34.94 50.89 2.62
N GLN A 283 -34.53 51.63 3.67
CA GLN A 283 -34.86 51.53 5.09
C GLN A 283 -33.92 50.76 6.05
N GLU A 284 -33.04 51.58 6.63
CA GLU A 284 -32.49 51.49 7.99
C GLU A 284 -33.51 51.06 9.05
N GLN A 285 -33.09 50.16 9.93
CA GLN A 285 -33.31 50.33 11.37
C GLN A 285 -32.18 49.67 12.16
N GLU A 286 -31.43 50.54 12.84
CA GLU A 286 -30.28 50.29 13.70
C GLU A 286 -30.76 50.06 15.14
N HIS A 287 -30.34 49.00 15.83
CA HIS A 287 -30.39 48.94 17.30
C HIS A 287 -29.28 48.04 17.90
N LYS A 288 -28.21 48.73 18.30
CA LYS A 288 -27.28 48.61 19.46
C LYS A 288 -27.03 47.28 20.20
N GLU A 289 -25.73 47.10 20.47
CA GLU A 289 -25.04 46.26 21.45
C GLU A 289 -25.51 46.45 22.90
N ALA A 290 -25.38 45.39 23.71
CA ALA A 290 -24.99 45.47 25.11
C ALA A 290 -24.34 44.15 25.57
N GLU A 291 -23.12 44.25 26.11
CA GLU A 291 -22.40 43.24 26.88
C GLU A 291 -22.99 43.09 28.30
N SER A 292 -22.93 41.88 28.87
CA SER A 292 -22.59 41.70 30.31
C SER A 292 -22.31 40.23 30.64
N GLU A 293 -21.17 40.01 31.28
CA GLU A 293 -20.66 38.80 31.94
C GLU A 293 -21.60 38.29 33.06
N THR A 294 -21.69 37.03 33.50
CA THR A 294 -20.65 36.20 34.15
C THR A 294 -21.23 34.83 34.58
N ASN A 295 -20.36 33.81 34.61
CA ASN A 295 -20.26 32.65 35.52
C ASN A 295 -21.29 31.48 35.48
N SER A 296 -20.84 30.29 35.06
CA SER A 296 -20.40 29.20 35.97
C SER A 296 -20.28 27.84 35.26
N SER A 297 -19.10 27.24 35.38
CA SER A 297 -18.78 25.81 35.58
C SER A 297 -19.59 24.72 34.84
N THR A 298 -18.92 23.90 34.01
CA THR A 298 -18.63 22.46 34.26
C THR A 298 -18.06 21.78 32.99
N SER A 299 -17.10 20.89 33.22
CA SER A 299 -16.37 19.99 32.33
C SER A 299 -17.14 19.29 31.19
N ASN A 300 -16.58 19.21 29.98
CA ASN A 300 -16.01 17.97 29.40
C ASN A 300 -15.61 18.12 27.93
N ASN A 301 -14.51 17.44 27.58
CA ASN A 301 -14.04 17.03 26.26
C ASN A 301 -14.98 17.22 25.06
N ARG A 302 -14.55 18.05 24.08
CA ARG A 302 -14.77 17.77 22.66
C ARG A 302 -13.56 18.18 21.81
N ARG A 303 -13.06 17.19 21.06
CA ARG A 303 -12.25 17.37 19.86
C ARG A 303 -13.06 18.20 18.86
N GLY A 304 -12.49 19.33 18.44
CA GLY A 304 -13.04 20.22 17.43
C GLY A 304 -12.08 20.35 16.26
N ARG A 305 -12.50 19.81 15.12
CA ARG A 305 -11.92 19.95 13.79
C ARG A 305 -11.99 21.43 13.36
N GLY A 306 -10.92 22.00 12.82
CA GLY A 306 -10.93 23.37 12.31
C GLY A 306 -9.75 23.69 11.40
N ARG A 307 -10.03 23.85 10.11
CA ARG A 307 -9.12 24.22 9.02
C ARG A 307 -8.63 25.68 9.14
N GLY A 308 -7.42 25.95 8.65
CA GLY A 308 -6.98 27.26 8.13
C GLY A 308 -5.60 27.12 7.46
N ARG A 309 -5.51 27.08 6.13
CA ARG A 309 -5.39 28.17 5.13
C ARG A 309 -3.94 28.68 4.93
N GLY A 310 -3.45 28.56 3.68
CA GLY A 310 -2.28 29.29 3.15
C GLY A 310 -0.95 28.54 3.32
N GLY A 311 -0.04 28.44 2.34
CA GLY A 311 0.03 29.10 1.05
C GLY A 311 0.95 28.34 0.10
N ARG A 312 0.64 28.44 -1.20
CA ARG A 312 1.52 28.07 -2.30
C ARG A 312 2.59 29.16 -2.42
N GLY A 313 3.83 28.81 -2.05
CA GLY A 313 5.02 29.55 -2.44
C GLY A 313 5.62 28.92 -3.70
N HIS A 314 5.26 29.45 -4.86
CA HIS A 314 6.09 29.30 -6.06
C HIS A 314 7.34 30.15 -5.85
N SER A 315 8.51 29.51 -5.78
CA SER A 315 9.77 30.22 -6.01
C SER A 315 10.45 29.64 -7.24
N ASN A 316 10.38 30.46 -8.28
CA ASN A 316 11.03 30.30 -9.57
C ASN A 316 12.52 30.65 -9.36
N VAL A 317 13.44 29.69 -9.49
CA VAL A 317 14.86 30.00 -9.66
C VAL A 317 15.27 29.62 -11.07
N ASN A 318 15.30 30.64 -11.90
CA ASN A 318 16.08 30.70 -13.13
C ASN A 318 17.53 30.30 -12.83
N ARG A 319 18.04 29.25 -13.49
CA ARG A 319 19.46 29.21 -13.84
C ARG A 319 19.64 28.89 -15.32
N ARG A 320 20.06 29.94 -16.01
CA ARG A 320 20.53 30.00 -17.40
C ARG A 320 21.52 28.89 -17.73
N LYS A 321 21.32 28.32 -18.94
CA LYS A 321 22.29 27.95 -19.98
C LYS A 321 23.56 27.22 -19.54
N GLN A 322 23.71 25.99 -20.05
CA GLN A 322 24.81 25.61 -20.97
C GLN A 322 24.55 24.24 -21.61
N ASN A 323 24.36 24.24 -22.93
CA ASN A 323 24.76 23.19 -23.87
C ASN A 323 25.60 23.96 -24.91
N PRO A 324 26.73 23.47 -25.47
CA PRO A 324 26.76 22.21 -26.21
C PRO A 324 28.06 21.39 -26.01
N GLN A 325 28.03 20.08 -26.30
CA GLN A 325 28.88 19.43 -27.33
C GLN A 325 28.93 17.91 -27.15
N ASP A 326 28.34 17.24 -28.15
CA ASP A 326 28.75 15.93 -28.66
C ASP A 326 30.20 16.04 -29.19
N PRO A 327 31.06 15.04 -28.94
CA PRO A 327 31.57 14.31 -30.09
C PRO A 327 31.75 12.80 -29.86
N ARG A 328 31.16 12.05 -30.79
CA ARG A 328 31.80 10.98 -31.60
C ARG A 328 32.27 9.70 -30.89
N LYS A 329 31.61 8.61 -31.30
CA LYS A 329 32.08 7.21 -31.28
C LYS A 329 33.57 7.08 -31.70
N PRO A 330 34.24 6.03 -31.20
CA PRO A 330 34.73 5.04 -32.15
C PRO A 330 34.39 3.60 -31.76
N THR A 331 33.97 2.87 -32.78
CA THR A 331 33.97 1.42 -32.91
C THR A 331 35.37 0.85 -32.64
N LYS A 332 35.48 -0.26 -31.90
CA LYS A 332 36.46 -1.33 -32.16
C LYS A 332 36.07 -2.61 -31.43
N GLN A 333 36.52 -3.70 -32.02
CA GLN A 333 35.91 -5.00 -32.11
C GLN A 333 36.93 -6.04 -31.60
N TRP A 334 36.43 -7.09 -30.93
CA TRP A 334 37.02 -8.42 -30.67
C TRP A 334 38.37 -8.55 -29.92
N VAL A 335 38.44 -9.47 -28.95
CA VAL A 335 38.99 -10.84 -29.13
C VAL A 335 38.72 -11.68 -27.88
N GLN A 336 38.30 -12.92 -28.12
CA GLN A 336 38.18 -14.05 -27.21
C GLN A 336 39.54 -14.76 -27.07
N ARG A 337 39.96 -15.10 -25.85
CA ARG A 337 41.08 -15.99 -25.49
C ARG A 337 40.83 -16.48 -24.06
N SER A 338 41.10 -17.71 -23.65
CA SER A 338 41.59 -18.95 -24.27
C SER A 338 41.14 -20.11 -23.39
#